data_AF-A0A2G6EYN2-F1
#
_entry.id   AF-A0A2G6EYN2-F1
#
_cell.length_a   1.000
_cell.length_b   1.000
_cell.length_c   1.000
_cell.angle_alpha   90.00
_cell.angle_beta   90.00
_cell.angle_gamma   90.00
#
_symmetry.space_group_name_H-M   'P 1'
#
loop_
_entity.id
_entity.type
_entity.pdbx_description
1 polymer ?
#
loop_
_entity_poly.entity_id
_entity_poly.type
_entity_poly.pdbx_seq_one_letter_code
_entity_poly.pdbx_strand_id
1 'polypeptide(L)'
;MIDLSTCEEKLREIAQAEEDLILNKTAYINGTEVTTETLSELKKLWEKRKKEIINTPISVDLCNQYIQLYLEAEKAVLAAKEYVIDGQVLKRENLKDIIRARQNWQGKRDQLLAGDDGGVKFYRVSHTGD
;
A
#
# COMPACT_ATOMS: atom_id res chain seq x y z
N MET A 1 -0.53 12.53 -0.66
CA MET A 1 -0.59 11.29 -1.48
C MET A 1 -1.49 10.34 -0.72
N ILE A 2 -2.61 9.88 -1.30
CA ILE A 2 -3.51 8.94 -0.60
C ILE A 2 -2.86 7.57 -0.69
N ASP A 3 -2.41 7.06 0.45
CA ASP A 3 -1.82 5.73 0.58
C ASP A 3 -2.88 4.70 1.00
N LEU A 4 -2.57 3.40 0.83
CA LEU A 4 -3.41 2.30 1.29
C LEU A 4 -3.80 2.47 2.76
N SER A 5 -2.84 2.87 3.60
CA SER A 5 -3.01 3.09 5.04
C SER A 5 -4.08 4.14 5.33
N THR A 6 -4.12 5.23 4.54
CA THR A 6 -5.13 6.28 4.65
C THR A 6 -6.52 5.78 4.26
N CYS A 7 -6.62 4.93 3.23
CA CYS A 7 -7.89 4.31 2.87
C CYS A 7 -8.39 3.36 3.97
N GLU A 8 -7.50 2.61 4.60
CA GLU A 8 -7.86 1.67 5.68
C GLU A 8 -8.31 2.41 6.95
N GLU A 9 -7.63 3.49 7.32
CA GLU A 9 -8.05 4.35 8.44
C GLU A 9 -9.45 4.94 8.20
N LYS A 10 -9.71 5.48 7.02
CA LYS A 10 -11.02 6.04 6.67
C LYS A 10 -12.14 5.00 6.66
N LEU A 11 -11.85 3.77 6.22
CA LEU A 11 -12.81 2.66 6.29
C LEU A 11 -13.09 2.25 7.75
N ARG A 12 -12.11 2.31 8.65
CA ARG A 12 -12.32 2.08 10.09
C ARG A 12 -13.19 3.16 10.72
N GLU A 13 -12.94 4.43 10.42
CA GLU A 13 -13.79 5.54 10.90
C GLU A 13 -15.25 5.38 10.47
N ILE A 14 -15.48 4.96 9.22
CA ILE A 14 -16.82 4.68 8.70
C ILE A 14 -17.46 3.50 9.44
N ALA A 15 -16.72 2.40 9.66
CA ALA A 15 -17.24 1.25 10.40
C ALA A 15 -17.63 1.63 11.84
N GLN A 16 -16.81 2.44 12.51
CA GLN A 16 -17.08 2.93 13.85
C GLN A 16 -18.32 3.84 13.87
N ALA A 17 -18.49 4.70 12.87
CA ALA A 17 -19.69 5.51 12.73
C ALA A 17 -20.93 4.69 12.39
N GLU A 18 -20.82 3.58 11.64
CA GLU A 18 -21.92 2.61 11.45
C GLU A 18 -22.35 1.98 12.78
N GLU A 19 -21.39 1.57 13.62
CA GLU A 19 -21.65 1.02 14.95
C GLU A 19 -22.32 2.05 15.87
N ASP A 20 -21.83 3.28 15.88
CA ASP A 20 -22.39 4.37 16.68
C ASP A 20 -23.82 4.70 16.24
N LEU A 21 -24.09 4.69 14.94
CA LEU A 21 -25.44 4.87 14.41
C LEU A 21 -26.39 3.75 14.85
N ILE A 22 -25.92 2.50 14.92
CA ILE A 22 -26.72 1.36 15.39
C ILE A 22 -27.02 1.48 16.89
N LEU A 23 -26.03 1.89 17.69
CA LEU A 23 -26.12 1.97 19.15
C LEU A 23 -26.87 3.22 19.63
N ASN A 24 -26.53 4.38 19.05
CA ASN A 24 -26.95 5.71 19.51
C ASN A 24 -27.97 6.38 18.59
N LYS A 25 -28.29 5.79 17.43
CA LYS A 25 -29.15 6.36 16.36
C LYS A 25 -28.63 7.63 15.70
N THR A 26 -27.46 8.12 16.09
CA THR A 26 -26.76 9.25 15.51
C THR A 26 -25.29 8.90 15.37
N ALA A 27 -24.63 9.41 14.33
CA ALA A 27 -23.21 9.17 14.08
C ALA A 27 -22.59 10.39 13.42
N TYR A 28 -21.31 10.61 13.68
CA TYR A 28 -20.58 11.77 13.17
C TYR A 28 -19.25 11.34 12.56
N ILE A 29 -18.92 11.86 11.38
CA ILE A 29 -17.59 11.73 10.77
C ILE A 29 -17.03 13.14 10.55
N ASN A 30 -15.84 13.42 11.08
CA ASN A 30 -15.21 14.75 11.06
C ASN A 30 -16.13 15.88 11.57
N GLY A 31 -16.99 15.59 12.55
CA GLY A 31 -17.93 16.56 13.12
C GLY A 31 -19.18 16.83 12.28
N THR A 32 -19.38 16.11 11.16
CA THR A 32 -20.61 16.17 10.36
C THR A 32 -21.49 14.97 10.68
N GLU A 33 -22.78 15.21 10.93
CA GLU A 33 -23.76 14.13 11.12
C GLU A 33 -23.89 13.31 9.83
N VAL A 34 -23.82 11.99 9.95
CA VAL A 34 -23.89 11.06 8.82
C VAL A 34 -25.05 10.11 8.99
N THR A 35 -25.74 9.81 7.89
CA THR A 35 -26.83 8.82 7.85
C THR A 35 -26.30 7.47 7.36
N THR A 36 -27.10 6.41 7.52
CA THR A 36 -26.81 5.08 6.95
C THR A 36 -26.49 5.14 5.46
N GLU A 37 -27.22 5.97 4.71
CA GLU A 37 -27.06 6.13 3.27
C GLU A 37 -25.72 6.78 2.94
N THR A 38 -25.36 7.87 3.65
CA THR A 38 -24.07 8.55 3.50
C THR A 38 -22.91 7.64 3.88
N LEU A 39 -23.02 6.88 4.97
CA LEU A 39 -22.00 5.89 5.38
C LEU A 39 -21.79 4.82 4.31
N SER A 40 -22.89 4.30 3.75
CA SER A 40 -22.85 3.28 2.69
C SER A 40 -22.18 3.80 1.41
N GLU A 41 -22.45 5.04 1.01
CA GLU A 41 -21.80 5.67 -0.14
C GLU A 41 -20.32 5.94 0.10
N LEU A 42 -19.96 6.48 1.28
CA LEU A 42 -18.57 6.73 1.66
C LEU A 42 -17.77 5.43 1.67
N LYS A 43 -18.32 4.36 2.25
CA LYS A 43 -17.67 3.03 2.28
C LYS A 43 -17.34 2.54 0.87
N LYS A 44 -18.32 2.59 -0.05
CA LYS A 44 -18.12 2.20 -1.46
C LYS A 44 -17.04 3.05 -2.15
N LEU A 45 -17.01 4.36 -1.88
CA LEU A 45 -16.03 5.27 -2.45
C LEU A 45 -14.61 4.90 -2.00
N TRP A 46 -14.41 4.69 -0.70
CA TRP A 46 -13.10 4.35 -0.14
C TRP A 46 -12.65 2.93 -0.51
N GLU A 47 -13.56 1.97 -0.61
CA GLU A 47 -13.26 0.64 -1.14
C GLU A 47 -12.85 0.69 -2.62
N LYS A 48 -13.54 1.51 -3.43
CA LYS A 48 -13.17 1.71 -4.83
C LYS A 48 -11.78 2.33 -4.95
N ARG A 49 -11.48 3.36 -4.16
CA ARG A 49 -10.14 3.96 -4.12
C ARG A 49 -9.07 2.99 -3.66
N LYS A 50 -9.34 2.18 -2.63
CA LYS A 50 -8.45 1.09 -2.19
C LYS A 50 -8.17 0.13 -3.34
N LYS A 51 -9.21 -0.30 -4.07
CA LYS A 51 -9.07 -1.13 -5.26
C LYS A 51 -8.26 -0.44 -6.35
N GLU A 52 -8.44 0.84 -6.63
CA GLU A 52 -7.66 1.56 -7.64
C GLU A 52 -6.17 1.67 -7.25
N ILE A 53 -5.86 1.88 -5.97
CA ILE A 53 -4.48 1.88 -5.47
C ILE A 53 -3.84 0.48 -5.63
N ILE A 54 -4.58 -0.58 -5.31
CA ILE A 54 -4.11 -1.97 -5.45
C ILE A 54 -4.00 -2.40 -6.92
N ASN A 55 -4.95 -1.97 -7.75
CA ASN A 55 -5.03 -2.26 -9.19
C ASN A 55 -4.18 -1.32 -10.04
N THR A 56 -3.46 -0.36 -9.43
CA THR A 56 -2.53 0.48 -10.16
C THR A 56 -1.45 -0.44 -10.76
N PRO A 57 -1.36 -0.52 -12.10
CA PRO A 57 -0.42 -1.41 -12.75
C PRO A 57 1.00 -1.04 -12.32
N ILE A 58 1.80 -2.03 -11.93
CA ILE A 58 3.21 -1.81 -11.68
C ILE A 58 3.83 -1.25 -12.95
N SER A 59 4.24 0.02 -12.88
CA SER A 59 4.88 0.71 -13.99
C SER A 59 6.39 0.58 -13.88
N VAL A 60 7.10 0.73 -15.00
CA VAL A 60 8.57 0.74 -15.03
C VAL A 60 9.15 1.78 -14.07
N ASP A 61 8.50 2.94 -13.96
CA ASP A 61 8.87 4.00 -13.03
C ASP A 61 8.80 3.55 -11.56
N LEU A 62 7.71 2.89 -11.16
CA LEU A 62 7.55 2.32 -9.83
C LEU A 62 8.63 1.27 -9.53
N CYS A 63 8.94 0.41 -10.50
CA CYS A 63 10.04 -0.55 -10.36
C CYS A 63 11.38 0.18 -10.16
N ASN A 64 11.68 1.23 -10.93
CA ASN A 64 12.91 2.00 -10.75
C ASN A 64 12.97 2.66 -9.37
N GLN A 65 11.87 3.21 -8.87
CA GLN A 65 11.79 3.80 -7.54
C GLN A 65 12.10 2.76 -6.45
N TYR A 66 11.47 1.58 -6.48
CA TYR A 66 11.76 0.53 -5.50
C TYR A 66 13.19 -0.01 -5.64
N ILE A 67 13.73 -0.17 -6.86
CA ILE A 67 15.13 -0.58 -7.06
C ILE A 67 16.10 0.41 -6.39
N GLN A 68 15.84 1.72 -6.50
CA GLN A 68 16.62 2.76 -5.82
C GLN A 68 16.49 2.63 -4.29
N LEU A 69 15.28 2.50 -3.76
CA LEU A 69 15.05 2.34 -2.32
C LEU A 69 15.81 1.13 -1.76
N TYR A 70 15.76 -0.02 -2.43
CA TYR A 70 16.51 -1.21 -1.99
C TYR A 70 18.04 -1.05 -2.15
N LEU A 71 18.53 -0.27 -3.12
CA LEU A 71 19.95 0.09 -3.22
C LEU A 71 20.40 1.00 -2.08
N GLU A 72 19.58 1.97 -1.71
CA GLU A 72 19.83 2.85 -0.57
C GLU A 72 19.80 2.07 0.75
N ALA A 73 18.81 1.19 0.93
CA ALA A 73 18.75 0.28 2.05
C ALA A 73 19.98 -0.62 2.12
N GLU A 74 20.42 -1.23 1.01
CA GLU A 74 21.63 -2.05 0.95
C GLU A 74 22.86 -1.27 1.44
N LYS A 75 23.06 -0.03 0.95
CA LYS A 75 24.15 0.85 1.40
C LYS A 75 24.04 1.20 2.88
N ALA A 76 22.83 1.53 3.35
CA ALA A 76 22.59 1.90 4.74
C ALA A 76 22.89 0.73 5.69
N VAL A 77 22.39 -0.48 5.40
CA VAL A 77 22.62 -1.65 6.26
C VAL A 77 24.07 -2.12 6.22
N LEU A 78 24.78 -1.96 5.10
CA LEU A 78 26.21 -2.21 5.00
C LEU A 78 27.01 -1.23 5.88
N ALA A 79 26.56 0.02 5.98
CA ALA A 79 27.08 1.04 6.89
C ALA A 79 26.60 0.87 8.35
N ALA A 80 25.97 -0.26 8.69
CA ALA A 80 25.39 -0.55 10.00
C ALA A 80 24.29 0.44 10.44
N LYS A 81 23.61 1.07 9.48
CA LYS A 81 22.42 1.90 9.71
C LYS A 81 21.15 1.11 9.41
N GLU A 82 20.09 1.42 10.12
CA GLU A 82 18.76 0.89 9.86
C GLU A 82 18.09 1.74 8.77
N TYR A 83 17.28 1.10 7.92
CA TYR A 83 16.57 1.77 6.84
C TYR A 83 15.13 1.26 6.78
N VAL A 84 14.15 2.15 6.56
CA VAL A 84 12.74 1.77 6.55
C VAL A 84 12.20 1.84 5.13
N ILE A 85 11.69 0.72 4.62
CA ILE A 85 10.95 0.65 3.34
C ILE A 85 9.55 0.13 3.65
N ASP A 86 8.52 0.86 3.23
CA ASP A 86 7.12 0.40 3.33
C ASP A 86 6.70 0.01 4.78
N GLY A 87 7.25 0.71 5.78
CA GLY A 87 7.01 0.41 7.20
C GLY A 87 7.85 -0.74 7.78
N GLN A 88 8.61 -1.46 6.95
CA GLN A 88 9.51 -2.52 7.39
C GLN A 88 10.91 -1.98 7.71
N VAL A 89 11.41 -2.27 8.93
CA VAL A 89 12.78 -1.93 9.33
C VAL A 89 13.74 -2.96 8.76
N LEU A 90 14.62 -2.50 7.88
CA LEU A 90 15.66 -3.29 7.23
C LEU A 90 16.98 -3.08 7.96
N LYS A 91 17.57 -4.19 8.42
CA LYS A 91 18.85 -4.23 9.12
C LYS A 91 19.86 -5.10 8.36
N ARG A 92 21.09 -5.16 8.86
CA ARG A 92 22.16 -5.96 8.25
C ARG A 92 21.84 -7.45 8.17
N GLU A 93 21.02 -7.96 9.09
CA GLU A 93 20.49 -9.33 9.03
C GLU A 93 19.59 -9.57 7.80
N ASN A 94 18.89 -8.53 7.34
CA ASN A 94 18.00 -8.58 6.18
C ASN A 94 18.75 -8.36 4.84
N LEU A 95 20.08 -8.21 4.84
CA LEU A 95 20.85 -7.90 3.62
C LEU A 95 20.55 -8.86 2.46
N LYS A 96 20.43 -10.16 2.74
CA LYS A 96 20.06 -11.16 1.73
C LYS A 96 18.67 -10.93 1.15
N ASP A 97 17.72 -10.52 1.99
CA ASP A 97 16.35 -10.24 1.60
C ASP A 97 16.25 -8.95 0.77
N ILE A 98 16.99 -7.90 1.16
CA ILE A 98 17.13 -6.63 0.41
C ILE A 98 17.66 -6.89 -1.00
N ILE A 99 18.71 -7.70 -1.13
CA ILE A 99 19.30 -8.06 -2.43
C ILE A 99 18.26 -8.82 -3.29
N ARG A 100 17.57 -9.80 -2.69
CA ARG A 100 16.56 -10.61 -3.38
C ARG A 100 15.37 -9.75 -3.85
N ALA A 101 14.90 -8.84 -2.98
CA ALA A 101 13.83 -7.91 -3.30
C ALA A 101 14.24 -6.98 -4.46
N ARG A 102 15.45 -6.41 -4.42
CA ARG A 102 16.00 -5.61 -5.53
C ARG A 102 16.00 -6.39 -6.85
N GLN A 103 16.52 -7.61 -6.84
CA GLN A 103 16.57 -8.46 -8.04
C GLN A 103 15.17 -8.78 -8.57
N ASN A 104 14.20 -9.02 -7.69
CA ASN A 104 12.80 -9.22 -8.08
C ASN A 104 12.22 -7.98 -8.77
N TRP A 105 12.46 -6.79 -8.24
CA TRP A 105 12.02 -5.54 -8.87
C TRP A 105 12.73 -5.27 -10.21
N GLN A 106 14.02 -5.60 -10.32
CA GLN A 106 14.75 -5.55 -11.60
C GLN A 106 14.14 -6.51 -12.63
N GLY A 107 13.83 -7.75 -12.23
CA GLY A 107 13.18 -8.72 -13.10
C GLY A 107 11.78 -8.29 -13.54
N LYS A 108 10.97 -7.73 -12.64
CA LYS A 108 9.65 -7.17 -12.98
C LYS A 108 9.78 -6.00 -13.95
N ARG A 109 10.74 -5.10 -13.74
CA ARG A 109 11.01 -3.99 -14.67
C ARG A 109 11.38 -4.51 -16.06
N ASP A 110 12.26 -5.49 -16.12
CA ASP A 110 12.74 -6.07 -17.37
C ASP A 110 11.59 -6.75 -18.13
N GLN A 111 10.72 -7.50 -17.43
CA GLN A 111 9.50 -8.07 -18.00
C GLN A 111 8.53 -7.01 -18.54
N LEU A 112 8.34 -5.90 -17.80
CA LEU A 112 7.52 -4.77 -18.26
C LEU A 112 8.12 -4.06 -19.49
N LEU A 113 9.44 -3.97 -19.58
CA LEU A 113 10.15 -3.36 -20.71
C LEU A 113 10.20 -4.27 -21.95
N ALA A 114 10.32 -5.59 -21.74
CA ALA A 114 10.37 -6.57 -22.81
C ALA A 114 9.03 -6.71 -23.55
N GLY A 115 7.94 -6.15 -23.00
CA GLY A 115 6.62 -6.23 -23.62
C GLY A 115 6.12 -7.66 -23.74
N ASP A 116 6.56 -8.56 -22.85
CA ASP A 116 6.08 -9.94 -22.80
C ASP A 116 4.60 -9.92 -22.34
N ASP A 117 3.73 -9.73 -23.33
CA ASP A 117 2.27 -9.65 -23.27
C ASP A 117 1.66 -11.02 -22.95
N GLY A 118 2.31 -11.80 -22.08
CA GLY A 118 1.74 -12.98 -21.44
C GLY A 118 0.79 -12.61 -20.31
N GLY A 119 0.01 -11.53 -20.41
CA GLY A 119 -1.10 -11.22 -19.48
C GLY A 119 -0.76 -11.09 -17.99
N VAL A 120 0.52 -10.95 -17.60
CA VAL A 120 0.89 -10.86 -16.18
C VAL A 120 0.68 -9.44 -15.68
N LYS A 121 -0.55 -9.15 -15.24
CA LYS A 121 -0.83 -7.96 -14.43
C LYS A 121 -0.16 -8.13 -13.07
N PHE A 122 0.99 -7.48 -12.89
CA PHE A 122 1.59 -7.38 -11.57
C PHE A 122 0.78 -6.38 -10.75
N TYR A 123 0.10 -6.89 -9.73
CA TYR A 123 -0.59 -6.07 -8.74
C TYR A 123 0.35 -5.74 -7.59
N ARG A 124 0.15 -4.59 -6.95
CA ARG A 124 0.89 -4.22 -5.75
C ARG A 124 0.45 -5.17 -4.63
N VAL A 125 1.28 -6.15 -4.32
CA VAL A 125 1.05 -7.04 -3.18
C VAL A 125 1.14 -6.17 -1.92
N SER A 126 -0.01 -5.89 -1.32
CA SER A 126 -0.07 -5.31 0.02
C SER A 126 0.35 -6.41 0.99
N HIS A 127 1.46 -6.23 1.69
CA HIS A 127 1.85 -7.13 2.77
C HIS A 127 0.87 -6.90 3.92
N THR A 128 -0.17 -7.72 4.00
CA THR A 128 -0.98 -7.85 5.21
C THR A 128 -0.09 -8.52 6.25
N GLY A 129 0.50 -7.74 7.15
CA GLY A 129 1.22 -8.25 8.30
C GLY A 129 0.24 -8.96 9.25
N ASP A 130 0.57 -10.20 9.61
CA ASP A 130 0.04 -10.95 10.75
C ASP A 130 0.98 -10.77 11.96
#